data_AF-A0A2V9CAJ6-F1
#
_entry.id   AF-A0A2V9CAJ6-F1
#
_cell.length_a   1.000
_cell.length_b   1.000
_cell.length_c   1.000
_cell.angle_alpha   90.00
_cell.angle_beta   90.00
_cell.angle_gamma   90.00
#
_symmetry.space_group_name_H-M   'P 1'
#
loop_
_entity.id
_entity.type
_entity.pdbx_description
1 polymer ?
#
loop_
_entity_poly.entity_id
_entity_poly.type
_entity_poly.pdbx_seq_one_letter_code
_entity_poly.pdbx_strand_id
1 'polypeptide(L)' 'MDSGWSKIYALVKRIPKGRIVTYGQLARATRLRGGARAAGHAMAACPRGQAVPWHRVVAAGGRIA' A
#
# COMPACT_ATOMS: atom_id res chain seq x y z
N MET A 1 -13.02 -14.59 0.17
CA MET A 1 -12.55 -13.46 1.02
C MET A 1 -11.66 -12.60 0.13
N ASP A 2 -12.28 -11.95 -0.84
CA ASP A 2 -11.59 -11.44 -2.03
C ASP A 2 -11.81 -9.95 -2.10
N SER A 3 -11.24 -9.23 -1.15
CA SER A 3 -11.08 -7.79 -1.31
C SER A 3 -10.21 -7.59 -2.56
N GLY A 4 -10.65 -6.75 -3.50
CA GLY A 4 -9.91 -6.43 -4.73
C GLY A 4 -8.47 -5.95 -4.50
N TRP A 5 -8.12 -5.66 -3.25
CA TRP A 5 -6.84 -5.19 -2.76
C TRP A 5 -5.87 -6.28 -2.28
N SER A 6 -6.22 -7.56 -2.37
CA SER A 6 -5.39 -8.67 -1.89
C SER A 6 -3.96 -8.65 -2.48
N LYS A 7 -3.81 -8.27 -3.75
CA LYS A 7 -2.51 -8.10 -4.42
C LYS A 7 -1.66 -6.98 -3.80
N ILE A 8 -2.30 -5.90 -3.35
CA ILE A 8 -1.61 -4.79 -2.68
C ILE A 8 -1.08 -5.26 -1.33
N TYR A 9 -1.91 -5.92 -0.52
CA TYR A 9 -1.50 -6.39 0.80
C TYR A 9 -0.36 -7.40 0.72
N ALA A 10 -0.40 -8.32 -0.25
CA ALA A 10 0.69 -9.24 -0.51
C ALA A 10 2.00 -8.52 -0.85
N LEU A 11 1.93 -7.46 -1.65
CA LEU A 11 3.11 -6.68 -2.05
C LEU A 11 3.67 -5.85 -0.89
N VAL A 12 2.80 -5.23 -0.08
CA VAL A 12 3.21 -4.48 1.12
C VAL A 12 3.88 -5.38 2.16
N LYS A 13 3.40 -6.62 2.33
CA LYS A 13 4.03 -7.61 3.21
C LYS A 13 5.45 -8.01 2.77
N ARG A 14 5.78 -7.89 1.48
CA ARG A 14 7.12 -8.19 0.95
C ARG A 14 8.13 -7.05 1.17
N ILE A 15 7.68 -5.88 1.60
CA ILE A 15 8.58 -4.74 1.86
C ILE A 15 9.47 -5.08 3.07
N PRO A 16 10.80 -5.15 2.92
CA PRO A 16 11.70 -5.47 4.02
C PRO A 16 11.71 -4.36 5.08
N LYS A 17 12.15 -4.69 6.30
CA LYS A 17 12.36 -3.69 7.35
C LYS A 17 13.43 -2.69 6.89
N GLY A 18 13.27 -1.41 7.23
CA GLY A 18 14.18 -0.34 6.82
C GLY A 18 13.98 0.19 5.40
N ARG A 19 12.99 -0.31 4.65
CA ARG A 19 12.57 0.27 3.37
C ARG A 19 11.15 0.82 3.46
N ILE A 20 10.94 1.93 2.75
CA ILE A 20 9.64 2.56 2.56
C ILE A 20 9.30 2.57 1.07
N VAL A 21 8.00 2.58 0.77
CA VAL A 21 7.47 2.63 -0.60
C VAL A 21 6.40 3.71 -0.65
N THR A 22 6.31 4.44 -1.74
CA THR A 22 5.26 5.45 -1.89
C THR A 22 3.95 4.84 -2.40
N TYR A 23 2.80 5.44 -2.08
CA TYR A 23 1.52 5.04 -2.68
C TYR A 23 1.54 5.04 -4.22
N GLY A 24 2.29 5.98 -4.82
CA GLY A 24 2.48 6.03 -6.27
C GLY A 24 3.28 4.84 -6.82
N GLN A 25 4.37 4.47 -6.17
CA GLN A 25 5.14 3.27 -6.52
C GLN A 25 4.32 1.99 -6.33
N LEU A 26 3.59 1.90 -5.22
CA LEU A 26 2.72 0.77 -4.92
C LEU A 26 1.66 0.60 -6.03
N ALA A 27 1.01 1.70 -6.41
CA ALA A 27 -0.01 1.69 -7.45
C ALA A 27 0.55 1.33 -8.84
N ARG A 28 1.76 1.77 -9.19
CA ARG A 28 2.43 1.35 -10.43
C ARG A 28 2.78 -0.13 -10.41
N ALA A 29 3.31 -0.63 -9.29
CA ALA A 29 3.69 -2.03 -9.14
C ALA A 29 2.49 -2.98 -9.25
N THR A 30 1.33 -2.57 -8.73
CA THR A 30 0.08 -3.36 -8.80
C THR A 30 -0.83 -2.99 -9.96
N ARG A 31 -0.39 -2.12 -10.89
CA ARG A 31 -1.16 -1.59 -12.04
C ARG A 31 -2.58 -1.13 -11.65
N LEU A 32 -2.70 -0.36 -10.58
CA LEU A 32 -4.00 0.09 -10.07
C LEU A 32 -4.65 1.15 -10.95
N ARG A 33 -5.90 0.87 -11.37
CA ARG A 33 -6.80 1.89 -11.92
C ARG A 33 -7.19 2.83 -10.77
N GLY A 34 -6.67 4.07 -10.81
CA GLY A 34 -6.84 5.07 -9.75
C GLY A 34 -5.54 5.50 -9.05
N GLY A 35 -4.40 4.89 -9.41
CA GLY A 35 -3.08 5.37 -9.01
C GLY A 35 -2.87 5.42 -7.50
N ALA A 36 -2.13 6.43 -7.03
CA ALA A 36 -1.79 6.59 -5.61
C ALA A 36 -3.02 6.73 -4.70
N ARG A 37 -4.11 7.34 -5.17
CA ARG A 37 -5.35 7.48 -4.40
C ARG A 37 -6.01 6.13 -4.14
N ALA A 38 -6.08 5.27 -5.17
CA ALA A 38 -6.59 3.90 -5.02
C ALA A 38 -5.75 3.09 -4.03
N ALA A 39 -4.42 3.24 -4.06
CA ALA A 39 -3.55 2.61 -3.06
C ALA A 39 -3.84 3.13 -1.63
N GLY A 40 -4.11 4.43 -1.45
CA GLY A 40 -4.56 4.99 -0.17
C GLY A 40 -5.88 4.40 0.30
N HIS A 41 -6.88 4.30 -0.59
CA HIS A 41 -8.16 3.65 -0.28
C HIS A 41 -8.01 2.18 0.09
N ALA A 42 -7.13 1.44 -0.60
CA ALA A 42 -6.83 0.07 -0.25
C ALA A 42 -6.24 -0.06 1.15
N MET A 43 -5.30 0.83 1.52
CA MET A 43 -4.73 0.83 2.87
C MET A 43 -5.78 1.23 3.93
N ALA A 44 -6.68 2.16 3.62
CA ALA A 44 -7.79 2.53 4.51
C ALA A 44 -8.83 1.41 4.66
N ALA A 45 -9.06 0.64 3.60
CA ALA A 45 -9.93 -0.55 3.60
C ALA A 45 -9.24 -1.81 4.16
N CYS A 46 -8.00 -1.72 4.62
CA CYS A 46 -7.28 -2.84 5.19
C CYS A 46 -7.91 -3.25 6.53
N PRO A 47 -8.31 -4.53 6.72
CA PRO A 47 -8.84 -4.98 8.00
C PRO A 47 -7.80 -4.80 9.10
N ARG A 48 -8.18 -4.13 10.20
CA ARG A 48 -7.36 -4.04 11.43
C ARG A 48 -7.16 -5.46 11.98
N GLY A 49 -6.00 -6.04 11.74
CA GLY A 49 -5.66 -7.42 12.14
C GLY A 49 -4.86 -8.19 11.09
N GLN A 50 -4.92 -7.77 9.82
CA GLN A 50 -4.00 -8.26 8.82
C GLN A 50 -2.65 -7.58 9.09
N ALA A 51 -1.61 -8.35 9.47
CA ALA A 51 -0.26 -7.86 9.79
C ALA A 51 0.46 -7.22 8.57
N VAL A 52 -0.15 -6.19 7.99
CA VAL A 52 0.30 -5.45 6.83
C VAL A 52 1.06 -4.23 7.37
N PRO A 53 2.35 -4.06 7.03
CA PRO A 53 3.16 -2.96 7.53
C PRO A 53 2.80 -1.63 6.84
N TRP A 54 1.61 -1.12 7.12
CA TRP A 54 1.07 0.10 6.51
C TRP A 54 1.93 1.34 6.75
N HIS A 55 2.64 1.38 7.89
CA HIS A 55 3.60 2.42 8.23
C HIS A 55 4.77 2.55 7.22
N ARG A 56 4.98 1.56 6.35
CA ARG A 56 6.01 1.60 5.29
C ARG A 56 5.50 2.21 3.98
N VAL A 57 4.21 2.50 3.88
CA VAL A 57 3.61 3.09 2.69
C VAL A 57 3.33 4.57 2.93
N VAL A 58 4.04 5.44 2.22
CA VAL A 58 4.00 6.90 2.44
C VAL A 58 3.56 7.68 1.21
N ALA A 59 3.19 8.95 1.39
CA ALA A 59 2.85 9.84 0.28
C ALA A 59 4.06 10.09 -0.65
N ALA A 60 3.77 10.48 -1.89
CA ALA A 60 4.82 10.90 -2.82
C ALA A 60 5.50 12.16 -2.28
N GLY A 61 6.83 12.13 -2.16
CA GLY A 61 7.63 13.22 -1.61
C GLY A 61 8.36 12.88 -0.30
N GLY A 62 8.20 11.66 0.24
CA GLY A 62 8.91 11.21 1.45
C GLY A 62 8.54 11.97 2.72
N ARG A 63 7.54 12.87 2.64
CA ARG A 63 7.01 13.63 3.77
C ARG A 63 5.86 12.86 4.38
N ILE A 64 5.94 12.66 5.69
CA ILE A 64 4.79 12.33 6.53
C ILE A 64 3.96 13.62 6.55
N ALA A 65 2.76 13.58 5.98
CA ALA A 65 1.78 14.65 6.13
C ALA A 65 1.00 14.42 7.43
#